data_AF-A0A1B6LF96-F1
#
_entry.id   AF-A0A1B6LF96-F1
#
_cell.length_a   1.000
_cell.length_b   1.000
_cell.length_c   1.000
_cell.angle_alpha   90.00
_cell.angle_beta   90.00
_cell.angle_gamma   90.00
#
_symmetry.space_group_name_H-M   'P 1'
#
loop_
_entity.id
_entity.type
_entity.pdbx_description
1 polymer ?
#
loop_
_entity_poly.entity_id
_entity_poly.type
_entity_poly.pdbx_seq_one_letter_code
_entity_poly.pdbx_strand_id
1 'polypeptide(L)'
;MHLIFNILYLVALVKYCTTHDDSDLPEKLKEIENYGVFFTLNSTLECYRNYYQLPVVKVLLNELTHRYPDIGLVHNPNKNHPFIAVEGVHRKTRNIVGYFLARKMGADIVYNPPQFMVSMGANFSDLTLRKAFFGLGGYAAACTARQLTRTVPAIITGHWMSQVAFAIAKVYDKVPPPESKVYTWPADLYMPDIVFFVNSCKS
;
A
#
# COMPACT_ATOMS: atom_id res chain seq x y z
N MET A 1 19.42 27.77 -35.52
CA MET A 1 18.74 28.93 -34.88
C MET A 1 17.31 28.91 -35.39
N HIS A 2 16.32 29.00 -34.49
CA HIS A 2 14.94 28.46 -34.61
C HIS A 2 14.90 26.94 -34.32
N LEU A 3 14.10 26.41 -33.39
CA LEU A 3 12.83 26.88 -32.84
C LEU A 3 12.68 26.33 -31.40
N ILE A 4 12.75 27.21 -30.41
CA ILE A 4 12.14 27.02 -29.08
C ILE A 4 10.64 27.19 -29.30
N PHE A 5 9.78 26.21 -28.97
CA PHE A 5 8.40 26.43 -28.52
C PHE A 5 7.70 25.12 -28.15
N ASN A 6 7.22 25.05 -26.90
CA ASN A 6 6.10 24.25 -26.37
C ASN A 6 6.23 22.72 -26.46
N ILE A 7 5.96 21.95 -25.40
CA ILE A 7 4.61 21.80 -24.83
C ILE A 7 4.73 21.55 -23.30
N LEU A 8 4.22 22.51 -22.53
CA LEU A 8 3.71 22.26 -21.18
C LEU A 8 2.47 21.35 -21.31
N TYR A 9 2.56 20.11 -20.85
CA TYR A 9 1.37 19.29 -20.63
C TYR A 9 0.69 19.75 -19.33
N LEU A 10 -0.15 20.78 -19.44
CA LEU A 10 -1.14 21.09 -18.42
C LEU A 10 -2.36 20.21 -18.71
N VAL A 11 -2.53 19.13 -17.93
CA VAL A 11 -3.76 18.31 -18.00
C VAL A 11 -4.88 19.11 -17.32
N ALA A 12 -5.61 19.89 -18.11
CA ALA A 12 -6.90 20.43 -17.71
C ALA A 12 -7.96 19.33 -17.88
N LEU A 13 -8.19 18.54 -16.83
CA LEU A 13 -9.36 17.67 -16.74
C LEU A 13 -10.59 18.54 -16.51
N VAL A 14 -11.32 18.82 -17.59
CA VAL A 14 -12.70 19.33 -17.52
C VAL A 14 -13.54 18.24 -16.85
N LYS A 15 -13.89 18.44 -15.57
CA LYS A 15 -14.81 17.59 -14.82
C LYS A 15 -16.19 17.60 -15.49
N TYR A 16 -16.47 16.60 -16.30
CA TYR A 16 -17.84 16.11 -16.43
C TYR A 16 -18.12 15.28 -15.18
N CYS A 17 -18.64 15.91 -14.11
CA CYS A 17 -19.13 15.18 -12.95
C CYS A 17 -20.46 14.51 -13.33
N THR A 18 -20.39 13.37 -14.01
CA THR A 18 -21.47 12.38 -13.91
C THR A 18 -21.39 11.79 -12.51
N THR A 19 -22.46 11.91 -11.72
CA THR A 19 -22.56 11.21 -10.43
C THR A 19 -22.42 9.71 -10.71
N HIS A 20 -21.26 9.13 -10.38
CA HIS A 20 -21.09 7.69 -10.46
C HIS A 20 -21.99 7.06 -9.38
N ASP A 21 -22.86 6.15 -9.81
CA ASP A 21 -23.71 5.37 -8.92
C ASP A 21 -22.89 4.22 -8.33
N ASP A 22 -22.36 4.43 -7.12
CA ASP A 22 -21.62 3.45 -6.30
C ASP A 22 -22.61 2.58 -5.47
N SER A 23 -23.83 2.30 -5.97
CA SER A 23 -24.85 1.56 -5.21
C SER A 23 -24.41 0.16 -4.79
N ASP A 24 -23.56 -0.50 -5.59
CA ASP A 24 -23.00 -1.83 -5.34
C ASP A 24 -21.66 -1.78 -4.58
N LEU A 25 -21.11 -0.60 -4.33
CA LEU A 25 -19.80 -0.42 -3.69
C LEU A 25 -19.67 -1.19 -2.36
N PRO A 26 -20.66 -1.19 -1.43
CA PRO A 26 -20.51 -1.96 -0.19
C PRO A 26 -20.32 -3.46 -0.41
N GLU A 27 -20.94 -4.04 -1.45
CA GLU A 27 -20.76 -5.44 -1.83
C GLU A 27 -19.38 -5.63 -2.48
N LYS A 28 -19.01 -4.74 -3.41
CA LYS A 28 -17.70 -4.77 -4.07
C LYS A 28 -16.53 -4.61 -3.11
N LEU A 29 -16.65 -3.79 -2.06
CA LEU A 29 -15.64 -3.64 -1.02
C LEU A 29 -15.46 -4.96 -0.24
N LYS A 30 -16.54 -5.66 0.09
CA LYS A 30 -16.47 -7.00 0.71
C LYS A 30 -15.84 -8.02 -0.23
N GLU A 31 -16.16 -7.98 -1.53
CA GLU A 31 -15.50 -8.84 -2.52
C GLU A 31 -13.99 -8.54 -2.60
N ILE A 32 -13.59 -7.27 -2.54
CA ILE A 32 -12.19 -6.84 -2.53
C ILE A 32 -11.45 -7.30 -1.26
N GLU A 33 -12.11 -7.28 -0.10
CA GLU A 33 -11.56 -7.82 1.15
C GLU A 33 -11.22 -9.31 1.01
N ASN A 34 -11.99 -10.07 0.22
CA ASN A 34 -11.65 -11.46 -0.09
C ASN A 34 -10.33 -11.60 -0.84
N TYR A 35 -9.74 -10.53 -1.38
CA TYR A 35 -8.41 -10.50 -1.99
C TYR A 35 -7.32 -9.93 -1.08
N GLY A 36 -7.62 -9.65 0.19
CA GLY A 36 -6.67 -9.20 1.21
C GLY A 36 -6.48 -7.68 1.28
N VAL A 37 -7.36 -6.93 0.65
CA VAL A 37 -7.37 -5.48 0.70
C VAL A 37 -8.34 -5.03 1.77
N PHE A 38 -7.79 -4.51 2.86
CA PHE A 38 -8.53 -3.96 3.99
C PHE A 38 -8.45 -2.44 3.94
N PHE A 39 -9.54 -1.77 4.31
CA PHE A 39 -9.64 -0.31 4.33
C PHE A 39 -9.49 0.30 5.73
N THR A 40 -9.28 -0.54 6.75
CA THR A 40 -8.90 -0.12 8.11
C THR A 40 -7.99 -1.15 8.77
N LEU A 41 -7.17 -0.70 9.72
CA LEU A 41 -6.37 -1.56 10.58
C LEU A 41 -7.30 -2.48 11.39
N ASN A 42 -8.43 -1.96 11.88
CA ASN A 42 -9.38 -2.77 12.65
C ASN A 42 -9.93 -3.94 11.82
N SER A 43 -10.36 -3.71 10.57
CA SER A 43 -10.83 -4.79 9.69
C SER A 43 -9.73 -5.83 9.41
N THR A 44 -8.47 -5.39 9.29
CA THR A 44 -7.33 -6.29 9.16
C THR A 44 -7.15 -7.16 10.42
N LEU A 45 -7.21 -6.55 11.61
CA LEU A 45 -7.04 -7.23 12.90
C LEU A 45 -8.23 -8.15 13.22
N GLU A 46 -9.43 -7.82 12.77
CA GLU A 46 -10.63 -8.63 12.93
C GLU A 46 -10.49 -10.00 12.28
N CYS A 47 -9.83 -10.08 11.13
CA CYS A 47 -9.52 -11.36 10.51
C CYS A 47 -8.77 -12.29 11.47
N TYR A 48 -7.82 -11.77 12.26
CA TYR A 48 -7.01 -12.57 13.17
C TYR A 48 -7.77 -13.07 14.41
N ARG A 49 -8.92 -12.47 14.76
CA ARG A 49 -9.73 -12.90 15.91
C ARG A 49 -10.16 -14.37 15.77
N ASN A 50 -10.52 -14.79 14.56
CA ASN A 50 -10.94 -16.16 14.24
C ASN A 50 -9.79 -17.18 14.25
N TYR A 51 -8.55 -16.70 14.27
CA TYR A 51 -7.33 -17.52 14.23
C TYR A 51 -6.48 -17.34 15.49
N TYR A 52 -6.99 -16.63 16.51
CA TYR A 52 -6.22 -16.28 17.71
C TYR A 52 -5.77 -17.51 18.53
N GLN A 53 -6.43 -18.65 18.36
CA GLN A 53 -6.04 -19.94 18.93
C GLN A 53 -4.68 -20.45 18.40
N LEU A 54 -4.26 -20.02 17.21
CA LEU A 54 -3.00 -20.45 16.60
C LEU A 54 -1.81 -19.78 17.31
N PRO A 55 -0.82 -20.53 17.82
CA PRO A 55 0.35 -19.94 18.50
C PRO A 55 1.10 -18.91 17.65
N VAL A 56 1.24 -19.17 16.34
CA VAL A 56 1.90 -18.26 15.40
C VAL A 56 1.19 -16.91 15.28
N VAL A 57 -0.15 -16.88 15.40
CA VAL A 57 -0.93 -15.63 15.37
C VAL A 57 -0.70 -14.84 16.64
N LYS A 58 -0.70 -15.49 17.82
CA LYS A 58 -0.40 -14.82 19.09
C LYS A 58 0.99 -14.21 19.09
N VAL A 59 1.99 -14.96 18.64
CA VAL A 59 3.37 -14.47 18.50
C VAL A 59 3.42 -13.27 17.55
N LEU A 60 2.82 -13.38 16.37
CA LEU A 60 2.77 -12.29 15.40
C LEU A 60 2.18 -11.01 15.99
N LEU A 61 1.01 -11.10 16.63
CA LEU A 61 0.33 -9.93 17.19
C LEU A 61 1.11 -9.33 18.37
N ASN A 62 1.68 -10.15 19.26
CA ASN A 62 2.53 -9.67 20.36
C ASN A 62 3.77 -8.93 19.84
N GLU A 63 4.48 -9.52 18.88
CA GLU A 63 5.69 -8.95 18.28
C GLU A 63 5.37 -7.66 17.49
N LEU A 64 4.19 -7.59 16.86
CA LEU A 64 3.68 -6.40 16.19
C LEU A 64 3.39 -5.28 17.18
N THR A 65 2.60 -5.55 18.23
CA THR A 65 2.27 -4.56 19.26
C THR A 65 3.52 -4.04 19.98
N HIS A 66 4.50 -4.90 20.22
CA HIS A 66 5.76 -4.50 20.84
C HIS A 66 6.59 -3.58 19.94
N ARG A 67 6.68 -3.86 18.63
CA ARG A 67 7.48 -3.04 17.69
C ARG A 67 6.77 -1.79 17.19
N TYR A 68 5.45 -1.83 17.11
CA TYR A 68 4.62 -0.77 16.55
C TYR A 68 3.44 -0.44 17.47
N PRO A 69 3.70 0.10 18.67
CA PRO A 69 2.63 0.49 19.61
C PRO A 69 1.71 1.58 19.05
N ASP A 70 2.17 2.30 18.03
CA ASP A 70 1.48 3.39 17.34
C ASP A 70 1.13 3.01 15.87
N ILE A 71 0.91 1.72 15.60
CA ILE A 71 0.38 1.25 14.32
C ILE A 71 -1.02 1.85 14.06
N GLY A 72 -1.29 2.27 12.83
CA GLY A 72 -2.52 2.98 12.46
C GLY A 72 -2.49 4.50 12.69
N LEU A 73 -1.48 5.04 13.36
CA LEU A 73 -1.30 6.49 13.47
C LEU A 73 -0.83 7.07 12.11
N VAL A 74 -1.50 8.10 11.60
CA VAL A 74 -1.09 8.73 10.33
C VAL A 74 -0.38 10.07 10.53
N HIS A 75 -0.53 10.68 11.70
CA HIS A 75 0.09 11.96 11.98
C HIS A 75 1.60 11.80 12.26
N ASN A 76 2.42 12.65 11.65
CA ASN A 76 3.86 12.71 11.92
C ASN A 76 4.30 14.18 12.02
N PRO A 77 4.21 14.80 13.21
CA PRO A 77 4.49 16.23 13.39
C PRO A 77 5.96 16.57 13.13
N ASN A 78 6.86 15.58 13.26
CA ASN A 78 8.30 15.73 13.08
C ASN A 78 8.78 15.21 11.72
N LYS A 79 7.91 15.21 10.70
CA LYS A 79 8.27 14.74 9.36
C LYS A 79 9.19 15.75 8.68
N ASN A 80 10.42 15.33 8.39
CA ASN A 80 11.43 16.17 7.72
C ASN A 80 11.84 15.64 6.34
N HIS A 81 11.45 14.41 6.01
CA HIS A 81 11.83 13.73 4.77
C HIS A 81 10.63 13.06 4.08
N PRO A 82 10.68 12.86 2.75
CA PRO A 82 9.56 12.29 2.02
C PRO A 82 9.44 10.79 2.23
N PHE A 83 8.20 10.31 2.26
CA PHE A 83 7.83 8.91 2.06
C PHE A 83 7.45 8.71 0.59
N ILE A 84 8.18 7.85 -0.11
CA ILE A 84 8.02 7.62 -1.53
C ILE A 84 7.62 6.16 -1.76
N ALA A 85 6.54 5.95 -2.52
CA ALA A 85 6.19 4.63 -3.02
C ALA A 85 6.65 4.46 -4.47
N VAL A 86 7.31 3.35 -4.75
CA VAL A 86 7.60 2.89 -6.11
C VAL A 86 6.66 1.75 -6.41
N GLU A 87 5.73 1.97 -7.33
CA GLU A 87 4.72 1.03 -7.81
C GLU A 87 5.05 0.50 -9.20
N GLY A 88 4.36 -0.55 -9.62
CA GLY A 88 4.54 -1.14 -10.94
C GLY A 88 4.12 -2.60 -10.98
N VAL A 89 3.78 -3.09 -12.18
CA VAL A 89 3.30 -4.46 -12.42
C VAL A 89 4.40 -5.50 -12.15
N HIS A 90 5.62 -5.22 -12.58
CA HIS A 90 6.75 -6.16 -12.47
C HIS A 90 7.54 -5.94 -11.18
N ARG A 91 7.31 -6.80 -10.18
CA ARG A 91 7.96 -6.74 -8.85
C ARG A 91 9.48 -6.60 -8.92
N LYS A 92 10.16 -7.38 -9.78
CA LYS A 92 11.63 -7.35 -9.89
C LYS A 92 12.12 -5.97 -10.37
N THR A 93 11.54 -5.44 -11.44
CA THR A 93 11.88 -4.12 -11.99
C THR A 93 11.62 -3.02 -10.97
N ARG A 94 10.46 -3.04 -10.32
CA ARG A 94 10.08 -2.09 -9.27
C ARG A 94 11.06 -2.10 -8.10
N ASN A 95 11.47 -3.28 -7.64
CA ASN A 95 12.43 -3.41 -6.55
C ASN A 95 13.82 -2.88 -6.94
N ILE A 96 14.26 -3.14 -8.18
CA ILE A 96 15.53 -2.61 -8.71
C ILE A 96 15.50 -1.09 -8.75
N VAL A 97 14.44 -0.50 -9.30
CA VAL A 97 14.27 0.97 -9.36
C VAL A 97 14.24 1.57 -7.96
N GLY A 98 13.46 0.99 -7.04
CA GLY A 98 13.40 1.45 -5.65
C GLY A 98 14.74 1.40 -4.94
N TYR A 99 15.52 0.33 -5.13
CA TYR A 99 16.86 0.21 -4.57
C TYR A 99 17.82 1.28 -5.10
N PHE A 100 17.85 1.51 -6.41
CA PHE A 100 18.71 2.55 -7.00
C PHE A 100 18.28 3.96 -6.58
N LEU A 101 16.97 4.22 -6.51
CA LEU A 101 16.44 5.48 -6.00
C LEU A 101 16.89 5.72 -4.56
N ALA A 102 16.80 4.71 -3.70
CA ALA A 102 17.23 4.81 -2.31
C ALA A 102 18.72 5.14 -2.18
N ARG A 103 19.57 4.42 -2.92
CA ARG A 103 21.00 4.70 -2.95
C ARG A 103 21.32 6.11 -3.42
N LYS A 104 20.59 6.63 -4.43
CA LYS A 104 20.84 7.96 -4.97
C LYS A 104 20.40 9.08 -4.02
N MET A 105 19.36 8.83 -3.23
CA MET A 105 18.78 9.80 -2.29
C MET A 105 19.36 9.73 -0.88
N GLY A 106 20.14 8.69 -0.55
CA GLY A 106 20.48 8.40 0.85
C GLY A 106 19.24 8.03 1.68
N ALA A 107 18.30 7.33 1.06
CA ALA A 107 17.05 6.90 1.68
C ALA A 107 17.15 5.47 2.23
N ASP A 108 16.30 5.15 3.19
CA ASP A 108 16.11 3.78 3.68
C ASP A 108 14.97 3.06 2.94
N ILE A 109 15.20 1.77 2.68
CA ILE A 109 14.18 0.88 2.09
C ILE A 109 13.27 0.36 3.19
N VAL A 110 11.97 0.59 3.01
CA VAL A 110 10.90 0.03 3.82
C VAL A 110 10.46 -1.29 3.21
N TYR A 111 10.66 -2.38 3.96
CA TYR A 111 10.21 -3.72 3.57
C TYR A 111 8.72 -3.90 3.83
N ASN A 112 8.02 -4.47 2.86
CA ASN A 112 6.60 -4.79 2.95
C ASN A 112 6.34 -6.27 2.55
N PRO A 113 6.01 -7.16 3.50
CA PRO A 113 5.94 -6.91 4.95
C PRO A 113 7.34 -6.70 5.58
N PRO A 114 7.43 -6.17 6.80
CA PRO A 114 8.69 -6.10 7.56
C PRO A 114 9.36 -7.47 7.77
N GLN A 115 10.69 -7.48 7.87
CA GLN A 115 11.49 -8.71 7.87
C GLN A 115 11.11 -9.72 8.98
N PHE A 116 10.79 -9.24 10.19
CA PHE A 116 10.40 -10.13 11.30
C PHE A 116 9.08 -10.86 11.04
N MET A 117 8.22 -10.33 10.16
CA MET A 117 6.95 -10.95 9.79
C MET A 117 7.13 -12.03 8.73
N VAL A 118 8.14 -11.91 7.85
CA VAL A 118 8.31 -12.79 6.67
C VAL A 118 8.37 -14.27 7.06
N SER A 119 9.11 -14.60 8.13
CA SER A 119 9.22 -15.98 8.63
C SER A 119 7.92 -16.51 9.23
N MET A 120 7.06 -15.63 9.76
CA MET A 120 5.78 -16.01 10.37
C MET A 120 4.71 -16.28 9.30
N GLY A 121 4.66 -15.42 8.26
CA GLY A 121 3.68 -15.53 7.18
C GLY A 121 3.83 -16.79 6.32
N ALA A 122 5.05 -17.34 6.24
CA ALA A 122 5.33 -18.58 5.51
C ALA A 122 4.56 -19.80 6.07
N ASN A 123 4.12 -19.74 7.33
CA ASN A 123 3.47 -20.86 8.02
C ASN A 123 1.94 -20.83 7.93
N PHE A 124 1.34 -19.83 7.28
CA PHE A 124 -0.12 -19.76 7.13
C PHE A 124 -0.60 -20.61 5.95
N SER A 125 -1.28 -21.71 6.27
CA SER A 125 -1.94 -22.60 5.30
C SER A 125 -3.27 -22.02 4.80
N ASP A 126 -3.98 -21.30 5.66
CA ASP A 126 -5.25 -20.63 5.35
C ASP A 126 -5.03 -19.39 4.45
N LEU A 127 -5.80 -19.31 3.36
CA LEU A 127 -5.67 -18.25 2.37
C LEU A 127 -6.15 -16.89 2.89
N THR A 128 -7.20 -16.86 3.71
CA THR A 128 -7.74 -15.66 4.34
C THR A 128 -6.71 -15.08 5.30
N LEU A 129 -6.08 -15.92 6.13
CA LEU A 129 -5.02 -15.51 7.04
C LEU A 129 -3.77 -15.00 6.30
N ARG A 130 -3.40 -15.64 5.18
CA ARG A 130 -2.30 -15.19 4.31
C ARG A 130 -2.58 -13.83 3.68
N LYS A 131 -3.84 -13.56 3.30
CA LYS A 131 -4.29 -12.27 2.76
C LYS A 131 -4.26 -11.18 3.82
N ALA A 132 -4.82 -11.44 5.01
CA ALA A 132 -4.72 -10.54 6.16
C ALA A 132 -3.28 -10.21 6.55
N PHE A 133 -2.36 -11.17 6.40
CA PHE A 133 -0.93 -10.96 6.62
C PHE A 133 -0.31 -9.87 5.75
N PHE A 134 -0.69 -9.77 4.47
CA PHE A 134 -0.21 -8.69 3.61
C PHE A 134 -0.86 -7.34 3.93
N GLY A 135 -2.12 -7.32 4.37
CA GLY A 135 -2.78 -6.13 4.91
C GLY A 135 -2.04 -5.60 6.15
N LEU A 136 -1.80 -6.47 7.13
CA LEU A 136 -1.13 -6.13 8.38
C LEU A 136 0.34 -5.71 8.14
N GLY A 137 1.01 -6.40 7.23
CA GLY A 137 2.36 -6.06 6.77
C GLY A 137 2.42 -4.66 6.16
N GLY A 138 1.40 -4.25 5.42
CA GLY A 138 1.26 -2.91 4.87
C GLY A 138 1.17 -1.83 5.96
N TYR A 139 0.38 -2.05 7.01
CA TYR A 139 0.30 -1.14 8.16
C TYR A 139 1.62 -1.05 8.94
N ALA A 140 2.26 -2.20 9.16
CA ALA A 140 3.55 -2.26 9.85
C ALA A 140 4.66 -1.53 9.05
N ALA A 141 4.71 -1.74 7.73
CA ALA A 141 5.61 -1.05 6.82
C ALA A 141 5.35 0.46 6.80
N ALA A 142 4.09 0.89 6.76
CA ALA A 142 3.70 2.29 6.82
C ALA A 142 4.12 2.96 8.14
N CYS A 143 4.04 2.24 9.27
CA CYS A 143 4.55 2.69 10.56
C CYS A 143 6.08 2.88 10.53
N THR A 144 6.82 1.92 9.97
CA THR A 144 8.28 2.07 9.75
C THR A 144 8.60 3.30 8.89
N ALA A 145 7.88 3.51 7.78
CA ALA A 145 8.06 4.70 6.94
C ALA A 145 7.81 6.01 7.72
N ARG A 146 6.75 6.06 8.52
CA ARG A 146 6.43 7.20 9.39
C ARG A 146 7.55 7.49 10.38
N GLN A 147 8.17 6.47 10.96
CA GLN A 147 9.30 6.65 11.88
C GLN A 147 10.55 7.15 11.15
N LEU A 148 10.90 6.55 10.00
CA LEU A 148 12.08 6.91 9.20
C LEU A 148 12.04 8.34 8.67
N THR A 149 10.87 8.81 8.22
CA THR A 149 10.70 10.16 7.64
C THR A 149 11.02 11.33 8.59
N ARG A 150 11.32 11.05 9.86
CA ARG A 150 11.87 12.03 10.81
C ARG A 150 13.35 12.32 10.59
N THR A 151 14.10 11.36 10.04
CA THR A 151 15.57 11.37 9.96
C THR A 151 16.13 11.11 8.57
N VAL A 152 15.42 10.34 7.72
CA VAL A 152 15.83 10.01 6.35
C VAL A 152 14.62 9.84 5.43
N PRO A 153 14.78 10.02 4.10
CA PRO A 153 13.72 9.63 3.17
C PRO A 153 13.41 8.14 3.29
N ALA A 154 12.14 7.77 3.13
CA ALA A 154 11.69 6.39 3.21
C ALA A 154 11.16 5.93 1.84
N ILE A 155 11.60 4.78 1.35
CA ILE A 155 11.17 4.22 0.06
C ILE A 155 10.55 2.85 0.24
N ILE A 156 9.30 2.68 -0.18
CA ILE A 156 8.59 1.39 -0.22
C ILE A 156 8.41 0.93 -1.66
N THR A 157 8.49 -0.39 -1.90
CA THR A 157 8.32 -0.98 -3.24
C THR A 157 7.09 -1.90 -3.29
N GLY A 158 5.98 -1.39 -3.80
CA GLY A 158 4.67 -2.04 -3.70
C GLY A 158 4.05 -1.86 -2.32
N HIS A 159 3.10 -0.96 -2.24
CA HIS A 159 2.33 -0.63 -1.06
C HIS A 159 0.86 -1.01 -1.25
N TRP A 160 -0.06 -0.35 -0.54
CA TRP A 160 -1.49 -0.65 -0.56
C TRP A 160 -2.08 -0.65 -1.98
N MET A 161 -1.64 0.28 -2.83
CA MET A 161 -2.09 0.37 -4.23
C MET A 161 -1.81 -0.90 -5.04
N SER A 162 -0.67 -1.58 -4.84
CA SER A 162 -0.38 -2.86 -5.50
C SER A 162 -1.44 -3.91 -5.18
N GLN A 163 -1.93 -3.95 -3.93
CA GLN A 163 -2.96 -4.90 -3.51
C GLN A 163 -4.33 -4.51 -4.06
N VAL A 164 -4.69 -3.24 -3.97
CA VAL A 164 -5.97 -2.70 -4.46
C VAL A 164 -6.10 -2.86 -5.96
N ALA A 165 -5.06 -2.52 -6.72
CA ALA A 165 -5.06 -2.68 -8.18
C ALA A 165 -5.25 -4.16 -8.58
N PHE A 166 -4.63 -5.08 -7.85
CA PHE A 166 -4.83 -6.51 -8.05
C PHE A 166 -6.27 -6.95 -7.72
N ALA A 167 -6.82 -6.50 -6.60
CA ALA A 167 -8.18 -6.84 -6.18
C ALA A 167 -9.23 -6.28 -7.14
N ILE A 168 -9.07 -5.03 -7.58
CA ILE A 168 -9.94 -4.40 -8.59
C ILE A 168 -9.94 -5.22 -9.88
N ALA A 169 -8.76 -5.63 -10.36
CA ALA A 169 -8.62 -6.46 -11.56
C ALA A 169 -9.24 -7.87 -11.43
N LYS A 170 -9.60 -8.30 -10.21
CA LYS A 170 -10.26 -9.58 -9.94
C LYS A 170 -11.76 -9.46 -9.70
N VAL A 171 -12.22 -8.33 -9.18
CA VAL A 171 -13.61 -8.10 -8.76
C VAL A 171 -14.43 -7.39 -9.83
N TYR A 172 -13.78 -6.55 -10.64
CA TYR A 172 -14.46 -5.75 -11.65
C TYR A 172 -14.12 -6.25 -13.07
N ASP A 173 -15.14 -6.35 -13.91
CA ASP A 173 -14.98 -6.66 -15.34
C ASP A 173 -14.32 -5.51 -16.12
N LYS A 174 -14.50 -4.28 -15.64
CA LYS A 174 -13.94 -3.05 -16.21
C LYS A 174 -13.35 -2.20 -15.09
N VAL A 175 -12.31 -1.44 -15.41
CA VAL A 175 -11.70 -0.51 -14.45
C VAL A 175 -12.77 0.46 -13.92
N PRO A 176 -12.97 0.54 -12.59
CA PRO A 176 -13.91 1.48 -11.98
C PRO A 176 -13.59 2.92 -12.39
N PRO A 177 -14.60 3.79 -12.54
CA PRO A 177 -14.35 5.18 -12.93
C PRO A 177 -13.56 5.93 -11.86
N PRO A 178 -12.77 6.96 -12.22
CA PRO A 178 -11.87 7.67 -11.30
C PRO A 178 -12.51 8.19 -10.02
N GLU A 179 -13.83 8.44 -10.03
CA GLU A 179 -14.61 8.93 -8.90
C GLU A 179 -15.02 7.85 -7.90
N SER A 180 -14.90 6.56 -8.26
CA SER A 180 -15.32 5.47 -7.39
C SER A 180 -14.53 5.45 -6.09
N LYS A 181 -15.22 5.27 -4.98
CA LYS A 181 -14.60 5.28 -3.65
C LYS A 181 -13.72 4.06 -3.39
N VAL A 182 -13.68 3.07 -4.27
CA VAL A 182 -12.74 1.93 -4.18
C VAL A 182 -11.27 2.37 -4.17
N TYR A 183 -10.97 3.53 -4.77
CA TYR A 183 -9.63 4.13 -4.77
C TYR A 183 -9.30 4.91 -3.49
N THR A 184 -10.25 5.01 -2.55
CA THR A 184 -10.06 5.78 -1.31
C THR A 184 -8.96 5.17 -0.46
N TRP A 185 -7.91 5.95 -0.22
CA TRP A 185 -6.84 5.55 0.67
C TRP A 185 -7.37 5.31 2.11
N PRO A 186 -6.94 4.26 2.81
CA PRO A 186 -7.36 4.01 4.19
C PRO A 186 -6.99 5.17 5.11
N ALA A 187 -7.97 5.71 5.85
CA ALA A 187 -7.77 6.91 6.67
C ALA A 187 -6.75 6.71 7.82
N ASP A 188 -6.53 5.47 8.23
CA ASP A 188 -5.59 5.07 9.28
C ASP A 188 -4.28 4.46 8.74
N LEU A 189 -4.04 4.50 7.43
CA LEU A 189 -2.79 4.05 6.81
C LEU A 189 -1.91 5.25 6.44
N TYR A 190 -0.65 5.26 6.88
CA TYR A 190 0.27 6.37 6.57
C TYR A 190 0.54 6.42 5.06
N MET A 191 0.17 7.52 4.40
CA MET A 191 0.21 7.67 2.96
C MET A 191 1.58 8.19 2.46
N PRO A 192 2.08 7.69 1.31
CA PRO A 192 3.23 8.29 0.62
C PRO A 192 2.96 9.74 0.19
N ASP A 193 4.01 10.58 0.20
CA ASP A 193 3.97 11.92 -0.39
C ASP A 193 4.06 11.88 -1.91
N ILE A 194 4.82 10.90 -2.43
CA ILE A 194 5.12 10.75 -3.84
C ILE A 194 4.94 9.29 -4.23
N VAL A 195 4.31 9.06 -5.37
CA VAL A 195 4.19 7.73 -5.98
C VAL A 195 4.80 7.76 -7.37
N PHE A 196 5.79 6.90 -7.60
CA PHE A 196 6.33 6.64 -8.93
C PHE A 196 5.76 5.31 -9.45
N PHE A 197 5.07 5.33 -10.58
CA PHE A 197 4.65 4.11 -11.26
C PHE A 197 5.65 3.72 -12.35
N VAL A 198 6.33 2.59 -12.16
CA VAL A 198 7.27 2.05 -13.14
C VAL A 198 6.51 1.22 -14.17
N ASN A 199 6.23 1.86 -15.30
CA ASN A 199 5.73 1.16 -16.47
C ASN A 199 6.90 0.53 -17.23
N SER A 200 6.93 -0.80 -17.32
CA SER A 200 7.89 -1.51 -18.17
C SER A 200 7.10 -2.42 -19.09
N CYS A 201 7.17 -2.16 -20.39
CA CYS A 201 6.72 -3.12 -21.39
C CYS A 201 7.67 -4.31 -21.36
N LYS A 202 7.16 -5.54 -21.52
CA LYS A 202 8.02 -6.65 -21.93
C LYS A 202 8.62 -6.24 -23.28
N SER A 203 9.94 -6.09 -23.33
CA SER A 203 10.68 -6.04 -24.60
C SER A 203 10.72 -7.42 -25.21
#